data_AF-A0A2Z3JBQ9-F1
#
_entry.id   AF-A0A2Z3JBQ9-F1
#
_cell.length_a   1.000
_cell.length_b   1.000
_cell.length_c   1.000
_cell.angle_alpha   90.00
_cell.angle_beta   90.00
_cell.angle_gamma   90.00
#
_symmetry.space_group_name_H-M   'P 1'
#
loop_
_entity.id
_entity.type
_entity.pdbx_description
1 polymer ?
#
loop_
_entity_poly.entity_id
_entity_poly.type
_entity_poly.pdbx_seq_one_letter_code
_entity_poly.pdbx_strand_id
1 'polypeptide(L)'
;MKGARRCYLIVPLLALTFVVAGCALHSGRTDRAAARHLVSVYRVSGLLAQAAPAVSGSLNRNLPQTVALDRRQQVDRRVNRAFAPSPLVEQTIRRLAKSARDQGRARDLARAAGWLDKPLARRMIALQREVGQPGFARGFKQFTDKPAGHQRKRRLRTVDQLARDMRLADLQTRFNVTLLGAMIRARNLALGPSGRVDETQIQRILSNTRKGLRRKLEQQLPLMLLYVYRAVGTDTLERYAALQHRSAMVWVNATLVQCIGKTLEAAGRSIPEASKTKDL
;
A
#
# COMPACT_ATOMS: atom_id res chain seq x y z
N MET A 1 29.06 -5.37 14.11
CA MET A 1 28.04 -4.30 14.02
C MET A 1 26.81 -4.83 13.28
N LYS A 2 25.68 -5.03 13.98
CA LYS A 2 24.43 -5.54 13.37
C LYS A 2 23.77 -4.43 12.55
N GLY A 3 23.79 -4.58 11.23
CA GLY A 3 23.22 -3.61 10.30
C GLY A 3 21.74 -3.36 10.58
N ALA A 4 21.40 -2.11 10.87
CA ALA A 4 20.03 -1.66 11.03
C ALA A 4 19.25 -1.97 9.74
N ARG A 5 18.24 -2.85 9.83
CA ARG A 5 17.28 -3.10 8.75
C ARG A 5 16.55 -1.79 8.45
N ARG A 6 16.96 -1.11 7.38
CA ARG A 6 16.31 0.10 6.88
C ARG A 6 14.90 -0.28 6.43
N CYS A 7 13.89 0.06 7.26
CA CYS A 7 12.50 0.10 6.82
C CYS A 7 12.39 1.24 5.81
N TYR A 8 12.33 0.90 4.53
CA TYR A 8 12.10 1.85 3.45
C TYR A 8 10.64 2.28 3.47
N LEU A 9 10.35 3.38 4.16
CA LEU A 9 9.18 4.23 3.89
C LEU A 9 9.74 5.42 3.12
N ILE A 10 9.65 5.39 1.79
CA ILE A 10 10.11 6.48 0.91
C ILE A 10 8.92 6.95 0.06
N VAL A 11 8.82 8.26 -0.09
CA VAL A 11 7.63 9.01 -0.48
C VAL A 11 7.92 9.79 -1.77
N PRO A 12 7.23 9.59 -2.91
CA PRO A 12 7.46 10.42 -4.09
C PRO A 12 6.38 11.51 -4.26
N LEU A 13 6.84 12.77 -4.34
CA LEU A 13 6.09 13.97 -4.75
C LEU A 13 5.55 13.84 -6.19
N LEU A 14 4.35 14.36 -6.47
CA LEU A 14 4.07 15.13 -7.70
C LEU A 14 2.65 15.75 -7.71
N ALA A 15 2.57 16.87 -8.43
CA ALA A 15 1.54 17.90 -8.46
C ALA A 15 0.23 17.47 -9.15
N LEU A 16 -0.85 18.21 -8.84
CA LEU A 16 -2.21 17.97 -9.30
C LEU A 16 -2.62 19.06 -10.31
N THR A 17 -3.04 18.66 -11.51
CA THR A 17 -3.77 19.53 -12.46
C THR A 17 -5.23 19.10 -12.52
N PHE A 18 -6.14 20.07 -12.42
CA PHE A 18 -7.58 19.88 -12.58
C PHE A 18 -8.00 20.27 -13.99
N VAL A 19 -8.79 19.40 -14.64
CA VAL A 19 -9.65 19.78 -15.77
C VAL A 19 -11.01 19.14 -15.52
N VAL A 20 -12.06 19.97 -15.54
CA VAL A 20 -13.47 19.59 -15.45
C VAL A 20 -14.11 19.87 -16.80
N ALA A 21 -14.79 18.87 -17.38
CA ALA A 21 -15.83 19.08 -18.39
C ALA A 21 -16.77 17.86 -18.40
N GLY A 22 -18.08 18.12 -18.43
CA GLY A 22 -19.13 17.14 -18.19
C GLY A 22 -19.91 16.65 -19.42
N CYS A 23 -21.09 16.11 -19.12
CA CYS A 23 -22.23 15.69 -19.93
C CYS A 23 -22.39 14.18 -20.34
N ALA A 24 -23.67 13.82 -20.53
CA ALA A 24 -24.48 12.65 -20.11
C ALA A 24 -24.14 11.19 -20.53
N LEU A 25 -22.92 10.70 -20.29
CA LEU A 25 -22.57 9.25 -20.30
C LEU A 25 -22.09 8.75 -18.90
N HIS A 26 -22.65 9.35 -17.85
CA HIS A 26 -21.86 9.79 -16.71
C HIS A 26 -21.44 8.74 -15.68
N SER A 27 -22.23 7.72 -15.34
CA SER A 27 -21.96 6.96 -14.10
C SER A 27 -20.60 6.27 -14.09
N GLY A 28 -20.23 5.60 -15.19
CA GLY A 28 -18.92 4.94 -15.33
C GLY A 28 -17.74 5.91 -15.34
N ARG A 29 -17.91 7.10 -15.94
CA ARG A 29 -16.88 8.15 -16.02
C ARG A 29 -16.70 8.84 -14.67
N THR A 30 -17.79 9.09 -13.94
CA THR A 30 -17.77 9.68 -12.60
C THR A 30 -17.16 8.73 -11.58
N ASP A 31 -17.46 7.43 -11.64
CA ASP A 31 -16.85 6.45 -10.73
C ASP A 31 -15.34 6.36 -10.93
N ARG A 32 -14.89 6.36 -12.19
CA ARG A 32 -13.47 6.29 -12.51
C ARG A 32 -12.74 7.56 -12.08
N ALA A 33 -13.37 8.73 -12.21
CA ALA A 33 -12.84 9.99 -11.72
C ALA A 33 -12.72 9.99 -10.18
N ALA A 34 -13.76 9.56 -9.46
CA ALA A 34 -13.74 9.44 -8.00
C ALA A 34 -12.69 8.43 -7.52
N ALA A 35 -12.59 7.26 -8.16
CA ALA A 35 -11.56 6.26 -7.88
C ALA A 35 -10.15 6.80 -8.13
N ARG A 36 -9.93 7.51 -9.25
CA ARG A 36 -8.64 8.14 -9.56
C ARG A 36 -8.27 9.19 -8.52
N HIS A 37 -9.22 10.02 -8.10
CA HIS A 37 -9.02 11.01 -7.06
C HIS A 37 -8.59 10.34 -5.74
N LEU A 38 -9.31 9.30 -5.29
CA LEU A 38 -8.97 8.54 -4.08
C LEU A 38 -7.58 7.90 -4.14
N VAL A 39 -7.25 7.27 -5.26
CA VAL A 39 -5.93 6.66 -5.51
C VAL A 39 -4.82 7.71 -5.47
N SER A 40 -5.09 8.91 -5.98
CA SER A 40 -4.15 10.05 -5.94
C SER A 40 -3.96 10.59 -4.52
N VAL A 41 -5.06 10.88 -3.82
CA VAL A 41 -5.03 11.44 -2.46
C VAL A 41 -4.34 10.49 -1.48
N TYR A 42 -4.59 9.18 -1.57
CA TYR A 42 -3.88 8.17 -0.78
C TYR A 42 -2.51 7.79 -1.32
N ARG A 43 -2.05 8.42 -2.41
CA ARG A 43 -0.71 8.27 -3.01
C ARG A 43 -0.37 6.82 -3.32
N VAL A 44 -1.36 6.09 -3.82
CA VAL A 44 -1.23 4.67 -4.17
C VAL A 44 -0.15 4.47 -5.23
N SER A 45 0.06 5.43 -6.13
CA SER A 45 1.16 5.40 -7.10
C SER A 45 2.53 5.28 -6.42
N GLY A 46 2.78 6.06 -5.37
CA GLY A 46 4.02 6.02 -4.61
C GLY A 46 4.21 4.73 -3.82
N LEU A 47 3.12 4.13 -3.33
CA LEU A 47 3.17 2.80 -2.72
C LEU A 47 3.52 1.72 -3.77
N LEU A 48 2.83 1.72 -4.91
CA LEU A 48 3.03 0.72 -5.96
C LEU A 48 4.42 0.84 -6.62
N ALA A 49 4.97 2.05 -6.72
CA ALA A 49 6.32 2.29 -7.23
C ALA A 49 7.43 1.65 -6.39
N GLN A 50 7.16 1.28 -5.14
CA GLN A 50 8.12 0.59 -4.28
C GLN A 50 8.22 -0.91 -4.58
N ALA A 51 7.25 -1.49 -5.31
CA ALA A 51 7.17 -2.93 -5.49
C ALA A 51 8.36 -3.49 -6.29
N ALA A 52 8.66 -2.93 -7.46
CA ALA A 52 9.75 -3.42 -8.29
C ALA A 52 11.12 -3.30 -7.60
N PRO A 53 11.53 -2.12 -7.07
CA PRO A 53 12.82 -1.98 -6.39
C PRO A 53 12.95 -2.88 -5.16
N ALA A 54 11.86 -3.10 -4.41
CA ALA A 54 11.87 -4.00 -3.27
C ALA A 54 12.15 -5.45 -3.70
N VAL A 55 11.45 -5.94 -4.73
CA VAL A 55 11.61 -7.31 -5.25
C VAL A 55 13.00 -7.47 -5.88
N SER A 56 13.37 -6.61 -6.82
CA SER A 56 14.66 -6.61 -7.51
C SER A 56 15.84 -6.46 -6.55
N GLY A 57 15.79 -5.51 -5.62
CA GLY A 57 16.84 -5.31 -4.63
C GLY A 57 16.99 -6.51 -3.69
N SER A 58 15.89 -7.20 -3.37
CA SER A 58 15.95 -8.44 -2.60
C SER A 58 16.58 -9.58 -3.41
N LEU A 59 16.20 -9.75 -4.68
CA LEU A 59 16.77 -10.78 -5.55
C LEU A 59 18.27 -10.60 -5.73
N ASN A 60 18.72 -9.38 -6.05
CA ASN A 60 20.13 -9.11 -6.29
C ASN A 60 21.01 -9.41 -5.07
N ARG A 61 20.47 -9.25 -3.86
CA ARG A 61 21.17 -9.60 -2.60
C ARG A 61 21.13 -11.08 -2.22
N ASN A 62 20.10 -11.82 -2.64
CA ASN A 62 19.84 -13.17 -2.13
C ASN A 62 19.99 -14.29 -3.17
N LEU A 63 20.24 -13.96 -4.44
CA LEU A 63 20.52 -14.97 -5.46
C LEU A 63 21.97 -15.48 -5.34
N PRO A 64 22.21 -16.81 -5.36
CA PRO A 64 23.54 -17.40 -5.35
C PRO A 64 24.41 -16.87 -6.50
N GLN A 65 25.69 -16.61 -6.24
CA GLN A 65 26.63 -16.09 -7.26
C GLN A 65 26.72 -16.97 -8.50
N THR A 66 26.39 -18.26 -8.39
CA THR A 66 26.31 -19.22 -9.50
C THR A 66 25.23 -18.91 -10.54
N VAL A 67 24.24 -18.08 -10.23
CA VAL A 67 23.24 -17.62 -11.22
C VAL A 67 23.88 -16.62 -12.16
N ALA A 68 24.00 -16.99 -13.44
CA ALA A 68 24.56 -16.16 -14.51
C ALA A 68 23.94 -14.75 -14.57
N LEU A 69 24.77 -13.76 -14.90
CA LEU A 69 24.38 -12.35 -14.94
C LEU A 69 23.20 -12.10 -15.90
N ASP A 70 23.21 -12.69 -17.09
CA ASP A 70 22.12 -12.54 -18.08
C ASP A 70 20.79 -13.05 -17.53
N ARG A 71 20.82 -14.16 -16.79
CA ARG A 71 19.62 -14.69 -16.14
C ARG A 71 19.09 -13.74 -15.07
N ARG A 72 19.98 -13.14 -14.27
CA ARG A 72 19.60 -12.13 -13.26
C ARG A 72 18.94 -10.93 -13.92
N GLN A 73 19.54 -10.38 -14.98
CA GLN A 73 19.00 -9.25 -15.72
C GLN A 73 17.64 -9.57 -16.38
N GLN A 74 17.48 -10.79 -16.91
CA GLN A 74 16.21 -11.22 -17.50
C GLN A 74 15.09 -11.28 -16.45
N VAL A 75 15.37 -11.81 -15.27
CA VAL A 75 14.41 -11.84 -14.15
C VAL A 75 14.10 -10.43 -13.68
N ASP A 76 15.10 -9.56 -13.55
CA ASP A 76 14.92 -8.16 -13.16
C ASP A 76 14.02 -7.40 -14.13
N ARG A 77 14.23 -7.53 -15.45
CA ARG A 77 13.35 -6.95 -16.48
C ARG A 77 11.90 -7.44 -16.34
N ARG A 78 11.69 -8.72 -16.03
CA ARG A 78 10.34 -9.27 -15.80
C ARG A 78 9.70 -8.71 -14.55
N VAL A 79 10.44 -8.57 -13.45
CA VAL A 79 9.97 -7.94 -12.21
C VAL A 79 9.58 -6.48 -12.46
N ASN A 80 10.45 -5.71 -13.12
CA ASN A 80 10.21 -4.30 -13.44
C ASN A 80 8.98 -4.12 -14.34
N ARG A 81 8.78 -5.00 -15.33
CA ARG A 81 7.58 -4.98 -16.18
C ARG A 81 6.32 -5.33 -15.40
N ALA A 82 6.36 -6.41 -14.60
CA ALA A 82 5.21 -6.87 -13.83
C ALA A 82 4.74 -5.81 -12.81
N PHE A 83 5.70 -5.11 -12.19
CA PHE A 83 5.43 -4.07 -11.19
C PHE A 83 5.55 -2.63 -11.72
N ALA A 84 5.39 -2.42 -13.04
CA ALA A 84 5.39 -1.09 -13.62
C ALA A 84 4.29 -0.21 -12.97
N PRO A 85 4.60 0.98 -12.43
CA PRO A 85 3.64 1.72 -11.59
C PRO A 85 2.36 2.14 -12.32
N SER A 86 2.47 2.70 -13.53
CA SER A 86 1.32 3.25 -14.26
C SER A 86 0.25 2.18 -14.58
N PRO A 87 0.60 1.00 -15.13
CA PRO A 87 -0.36 -0.09 -15.30
C PRO A 87 -1.05 -0.52 -13.99
N LEU A 88 -0.31 -0.63 -12.88
CA LEU A 88 -0.87 -1.04 -11.60
C LEU A 88 -1.82 0.01 -11.01
N VAL A 89 -1.48 1.29 -11.12
CA VAL A 89 -2.35 2.40 -10.70
C VAL A 89 -3.66 2.35 -11.48
N GLU A 90 -3.59 2.27 -12.81
CA GLU A 90 -4.77 2.22 -13.66
C GLU A 90 -5.62 0.96 -13.41
N GLN A 91 -5.00 -0.20 -13.15
CA GLN A 91 -5.72 -1.41 -12.78
C GLN A 91 -6.42 -1.26 -11.42
N THR A 92 -5.77 -0.62 -10.45
CA THR A 92 -6.37 -0.33 -9.13
C THR A 92 -7.59 0.59 -9.26
N ILE A 93 -7.47 1.66 -10.05
CA ILE A 93 -8.58 2.58 -10.36
C ILE A 93 -9.75 1.83 -11.00
N ARG A 94 -9.47 1.00 -12.02
CA ARG A 94 -10.51 0.21 -12.70
C ARG A 94 -11.21 -0.75 -11.74
N ARG A 95 -10.45 -1.46 -10.90
CA ARG A 95 -11.01 -2.41 -9.92
C ARG A 95 -11.88 -1.68 -8.88
N LEU A 96 -11.43 -0.54 -8.35
CA LEU A 96 -12.20 0.22 -7.36
C LEU A 96 -13.51 0.75 -7.96
N ALA A 97 -13.46 1.35 -9.15
CA ALA A 97 -14.65 1.84 -9.85
C ALA A 97 -15.62 0.69 -10.20
N LYS A 98 -15.10 -0.48 -10.63
CA LYS A 98 -15.93 -1.66 -10.90
C LYS A 98 -16.60 -2.17 -9.62
N SER A 99 -15.85 -2.32 -8.52
CA SER A 99 -16.41 -2.76 -7.24
C SER A 99 -17.48 -1.81 -6.70
N ALA A 100 -17.33 -0.50 -6.92
CA ALA A 100 -18.37 0.46 -6.58
C ALA A 100 -19.68 0.23 -7.36
N ARG A 101 -19.59 -0.03 -8.67
CA ARG A 101 -20.78 -0.34 -9.50
C ARG A 101 -21.42 -1.66 -9.14
N ASP A 102 -20.62 -2.72 -9.09
CA ASP A 102 -21.09 -4.09 -8.83
C ASP A 102 -21.85 -4.19 -7.49
N GLN A 103 -21.53 -3.33 -6.52
CA GLN A 103 -22.13 -3.33 -5.18
C GLN A 103 -23.18 -2.22 -4.98
N GLY A 104 -23.49 -1.41 -5.99
CA GLY A 104 -24.40 -0.27 -5.83
C GLY A 104 -23.86 0.86 -4.94
N ARG A 105 -22.53 0.96 -4.79
CA ARG A 105 -21.80 1.88 -3.90
C ARG A 105 -21.14 3.06 -4.63
N ALA A 106 -21.51 3.33 -5.88
CA ALA A 106 -20.99 4.45 -6.69
C ALA A 106 -21.13 5.81 -5.98
N ARG A 107 -22.28 6.05 -5.33
CA ARG A 107 -22.52 7.28 -4.54
C ARG A 107 -21.58 7.40 -3.34
N ASP A 108 -21.28 6.28 -2.67
CA ASP A 108 -20.36 6.26 -1.53
C ASP A 108 -18.92 6.54 -1.96
N LEU A 109 -18.50 6.01 -3.12
CA LEU A 109 -17.20 6.31 -3.72
C LEU A 109 -17.04 7.81 -4.00
N ALA A 110 -18.03 8.43 -4.66
CA ALA A 110 -18.02 9.86 -4.96
C ALA A 110 -18.05 10.72 -3.70
N ARG A 111 -18.88 10.35 -2.71
CA ARG A 111 -18.98 11.05 -1.43
C ARG A 111 -17.67 10.99 -0.63
N ALA A 112 -17.04 9.82 -0.57
CA ALA A 112 -15.75 9.65 0.08
C ALA A 112 -14.67 10.51 -0.58
N ALA A 113 -14.62 10.56 -1.93
CA ALA A 113 -13.73 11.44 -2.65
C ALA A 113 -13.93 12.92 -2.25
N GLY A 114 -15.17 13.42 -2.29
CA GLY A 114 -15.47 14.80 -1.89
C GLY A 114 -15.18 15.12 -0.42
N TRP A 115 -15.25 14.13 0.47
CA TRP A 115 -14.85 14.31 1.88
C TRP A 115 -13.35 14.46 2.06
N LEU A 116 -12.54 13.78 1.24
CA LEU A 116 -11.08 13.92 1.30
C LEU A 116 -10.58 15.26 0.75
N ASP A 117 -11.41 15.96 -0.02
CA ASP A 117 -11.14 17.33 -0.46
C ASP A 117 -11.33 18.39 0.63
N LYS A 118 -11.98 18.04 1.75
CA LYS A 118 -12.20 18.99 2.84
C LYS A 118 -10.87 19.42 3.48
N PRO A 119 -10.75 20.69 3.94
CA PRO A 119 -9.52 21.20 4.56
C PRO A 119 -8.96 20.33 5.68
N LEU A 120 -9.85 19.77 6.52
CA LEU A 120 -9.48 18.84 7.59
C LEU A 120 -8.75 17.61 7.04
N ALA A 121 -9.31 16.92 6.04
CA ALA A 121 -8.72 15.71 5.49
C ALA A 121 -7.38 16.02 4.79
N ARG A 122 -7.32 17.09 4.00
CA ARG A 122 -6.09 17.55 3.34
C ARG A 122 -4.97 17.83 4.35
N ARG A 123 -5.27 18.56 5.43
CA ARG A 123 -4.31 18.83 6.51
C ARG A 123 -3.80 17.55 7.16
N MET A 124 -4.69 16.62 7.50
CA MET A 124 -4.31 15.38 8.17
C MET A 124 -3.49 14.46 7.27
N ILE A 125 -3.81 14.39 5.98
CA ILE A 125 -3.04 13.62 4.98
C ILE A 125 -1.67 14.26 4.73
N ALA A 126 -1.57 15.59 4.77
CA ALA A 126 -0.28 16.28 4.64
C ALA A 126 0.70 15.89 5.77
N LEU A 127 0.22 15.75 7.01
CA LEU A 127 1.04 15.32 8.15
C LEU A 127 1.62 13.92 7.97
N GLN A 128 0.89 13.02 7.31
CA GLN A 128 1.37 11.66 7.03
C GLN A 128 2.59 11.65 6.09
N ARG A 129 2.88 12.75 5.38
CA ARG A 129 4.07 12.87 4.51
C ARG A 129 5.37 12.99 5.29
N GLU A 130 5.30 13.29 6.59
CA GLU A 130 6.46 13.27 7.49
C GLU A 130 7.01 11.85 7.68
N VAL A 131 6.17 10.83 7.48
CA VAL A 131 6.59 9.43 7.60
C VAL A 131 7.62 9.13 6.51
N GLY A 132 8.81 8.72 6.95
CA GLY A 132 9.93 8.41 6.04
C GLY A 132 10.89 9.57 5.79
N GLN A 133 10.60 10.77 6.30
CA GLN A 133 11.56 11.88 6.22
C GLN A 133 12.78 11.65 7.14
N PRO A 134 13.94 12.25 6.82
CA PRO A 134 15.10 12.24 7.70
C PRO A 134 14.73 12.67 9.12
N GLY A 135 15.22 11.94 10.13
CA GLY A 135 14.95 12.23 11.53
C GLY A 135 13.63 11.65 12.10
N PHE A 136 12.69 11.19 11.26
CA PHE A 136 11.41 10.63 11.73
C PHE A 136 11.62 9.48 12.72
N ALA A 137 12.50 8.52 12.41
CA ALA A 137 12.75 7.37 13.28
C ALA A 137 13.33 7.78 14.65
N ARG A 138 14.23 8.77 14.68
CA ARG A 138 14.82 9.29 15.92
C ARG A 138 13.76 9.98 16.77
N GLY A 139 12.97 10.87 16.16
CA GLY A 139 11.91 11.57 16.86
C GLY A 139 10.77 10.66 17.31
N PHE A 140 10.43 9.63 16.52
CA PHE A 140 9.47 8.61 16.90
C PHE A 140 9.93 7.82 18.12
N LYS A 141 11.20 7.39 18.16
CA LYS A 141 11.77 6.72 19.32
C LYS A 141 11.70 7.58 20.58
N GLN A 142 12.18 8.82 20.51
CA GLN A 142 12.10 9.77 21.63
C GLN A 142 10.67 10.02 22.09
N PHE A 143 9.70 10.01 21.17
CA PHE A 143 8.29 10.15 21.50
C PHE A 143 7.75 8.92 22.23
N THR A 144 8.13 7.71 21.82
CA THR A 144 7.67 6.47 22.47
C THR A 144 8.26 6.28 23.87
N ASP A 145 9.46 6.79 24.13
CA ASP A 145 10.16 6.62 25.41
C ASP A 145 9.55 7.46 26.56
N LYS A 146 8.75 8.48 26.24
CA LYS A 146 8.03 9.28 27.25
C LYS A 146 6.90 8.44 27.88
N PRO A 147 6.60 8.56 29.18
CA PRO A 147 5.45 7.89 29.79
C PRO A 147 4.11 8.40 29.22
N ALA A 148 3.06 7.59 29.29
CA ALA A 148 1.74 7.93 28.74
C ALA A 148 0.76 8.39 29.82
N GLY A 149 0.56 9.70 29.93
CA GLY A 149 -0.51 10.30 30.72
C GLY A 149 -1.92 10.03 30.15
N HIS A 150 -2.96 10.41 30.89
CA HIS A 150 -4.37 10.15 30.53
C HIS A 150 -4.76 10.67 29.15
N GLN A 151 -4.38 11.92 28.81
CA GLN A 151 -4.66 12.51 27.50
C GLN A 151 -4.03 11.70 26.37
N ARG A 152 -2.80 11.21 26.56
CA ARG A 152 -2.11 10.38 25.56
C ARG A 152 -2.81 9.04 25.37
N LYS A 153 -3.29 8.40 26.46
CA LYS A 153 -4.09 7.16 26.38
C LYS A 153 -5.42 7.36 25.65
N ARG A 154 -6.11 8.49 25.87
CA ARG A 154 -7.32 8.84 25.08
C ARG A 154 -6.99 8.98 23.60
N ARG A 155 -5.98 9.78 23.25
CA ARG A 155 -5.57 9.96 21.85
C ARG A 155 -5.11 8.66 21.20
N LEU A 156 -4.47 7.77 21.95
CA LEU A 156 -4.07 6.44 21.48
C LEU A 156 -5.29 5.61 21.04
N ARG A 157 -6.37 5.60 21.82
CA ARG A 157 -7.64 4.93 21.44
C ARG A 157 -8.22 5.51 20.15
N THR A 158 -8.20 6.84 19.99
CA THR A 158 -8.67 7.52 18.78
C THR A 158 -7.86 7.11 17.54
N VAL A 159 -6.53 7.09 17.63
CA VAL A 159 -5.68 6.69 16.48
C VAL A 159 -5.70 5.19 16.21
N ASP A 160 -5.92 4.37 17.22
CA ASP A 160 -6.13 2.93 17.07
C ASP A 160 -7.41 2.65 16.25
N GLN A 161 -8.52 3.30 16.60
CA GLN A 161 -9.74 3.22 15.80
C GLN A 161 -9.54 3.73 14.38
N LEU A 162 -8.87 4.88 14.22
CA LEU A 162 -8.53 5.44 12.92
C LEU A 162 -7.70 4.47 12.07
N ALA A 163 -6.72 3.77 12.66
CA ALA A 163 -5.91 2.78 11.96
C ALA A 163 -6.74 1.59 11.45
N ARG A 164 -7.74 1.16 12.23
CA ARG A 164 -8.71 0.12 11.85
C ARG A 164 -9.61 0.58 10.70
N ASP A 165 -10.20 1.76 10.80
CA ASP A 165 -11.11 2.32 9.80
C ASP A 165 -10.40 2.59 8.47
N MET A 166 -9.12 2.99 8.52
CA MET A 166 -8.24 3.15 7.36
C MET A 166 -7.62 1.84 6.86
N ARG A 167 -7.80 0.73 7.59
CA ARG A 167 -7.32 -0.62 7.21
C ARG A 167 -5.80 -0.67 7.00
N LEU A 168 -5.03 0.13 7.75
CA LEU A 168 -3.59 0.31 7.51
C LEU A 168 -2.78 -0.96 7.75
N ALA A 169 -3.09 -1.73 8.80
CA ALA A 169 -2.42 -3.00 9.08
C ALA A 169 -2.66 -4.00 7.95
N ASP A 170 -3.87 -4.07 7.42
CA ASP A 170 -4.23 -4.96 6.32
C ASP A 170 -3.56 -4.53 5.00
N LEU A 171 -3.51 -3.23 4.71
CA LEU A 171 -2.80 -2.69 3.55
C LEU A 171 -1.32 -3.08 3.58
N GLN A 172 -0.64 -2.76 4.68
CA GLN A 172 0.78 -3.04 4.86
C GLN A 172 1.06 -4.54 4.85
N THR A 173 0.22 -5.34 5.51
CA THR A 173 0.37 -6.81 5.51
C THR A 173 0.24 -7.36 4.09
N ARG A 174 -0.81 -6.97 3.35
CA ARG A 174 -1.03 -7.45 1.97
C ARG A 174 0.12 -7.03 1.07
N PHE A 175 0.55 -5.77 1.14
CA PHE A 175 1.68 -5.27 0.37
C PHE A 175 2.93 -6.14 0.60
N ASN A 176 3.38 -6.26 1.86
CA ASN A 176 4.60 -6.99 2.20
C ASN A 176 4.51 -8.49 1.86
N VAL A 177 3.38 -9.15 2.14
CA VAL A 177 3.19 -10.57 1.82
C VAL A 177 3.19 -10.80 0.31
N THR A 178 2.55 -9.91 -0.46
CA THR A 178 2.55 -10.04 -1.91
C THR A 178 3.94 -9.85 -2.51
N LEU A 179 4.71 -8.87 -2.01
CA LEU A 179 6.11 -8.69 -2.43
C LEU A 179 6.97 -9.90 -2.08
N LEU A 180 6.80 -10.49 -0.89
CA LEU A 180 7.49 -11.72 -0.52
C LEU A 180 7.16 -12.87 -1.48
N GLY A 181 5.88 -13.04 -1.85
CA GLY A 181 5.48 -14.04 -2.83
C GLY A 181 6.11 -13.81 -4.20
N ALA A 182 6.16 -12.55 -4.65
CA ALA A 182 6.81 -12.18 -5.90
C ALA A 182 8.33 -12.41 -5.86
N MET A 183 8.99 -12.13 -4.74
CA MET A 183 10.41 -12.44 -4.53
C MET A 183 10.68 -13.94 -4.67
N ILE A 184 9.85 -14.79 -4.04
CA ILE A 184 10.03 -16.25 -4.13
C ILE A 184 9.82 -16.72 -5.58
N ARG A 185 8.78 -16.25 -6.27
CA ARG A 185 8.53 -16.62 -7.68
C ARG A 185 9.64 -16.14 -8.62
N ALA A 186 10.15 -14.94 -8.42
CA ALA A 186 11.29 -14.43 -9.19
C ALA A 186 12.57 -15.23 -8.89
N ARG A 187 12.79 -15.64 -7.64
CA ARG A 187 13.88 -16.56 -7.26
C ARG A 187 13.71 -17.92 -7.94
N ASN A 188 12.52 -18.50 -7.95
CA ASN A 188 12.22 -19.76 -8.65
C ASN A 188 12.40 -19.66 -10.16
N LEU A 189 12.23 -18.46 -10.73
CA LEU A 189 12.52 -18.23 -12.13
C LEU A 189 14.04 -18.15 -12.35
N ALA A 190 14.78 -17.50 -11.47
CA ALA A 190 16.23 -17.40 -11.55
C ALA A 190 16.93 -18.76 -11.36
N LEU A 191 16.43 -19.57 -10.41
CA LEU A 191 16.95 -20.89 -10.10
C LEU A 191 16.28 -21.93 -11.01
N GLY A 192 17.07 -22.86 -11.57
CA GLY A 192 16.54 -23.99 -12.33
C GLY A 192 15.61 -24.90 -11.50
N PRO A 193 15.07 -25.99 -12.08
CA PRO A 193 14.07 -26.86 -11.44
C PRO A 193 14.43 -27.33 -10.02
N SER A 194 15.70 -27.64 -9.77
CA SER A 194 16.22 -28.14 -8.48
C SER A 194 16.18 -27.14 -7.32
N GLY A 195 16.01 -25.84 -7.58
CA GLY A 195 15.97 -24.79 -6.56
C GLY A 195 14.59 -24.16 -6.32
N ARG A 196 13.54 -24.73 -6.93
CA ARG A 196 12.19 -24.17 -6.92
C ARG A 196 11.41 -24.57 -5.68
N VAL A 197 10.74 -23.58 -5.11
CA VAL A 197 9.71 -23.78 -4.09
C VAL A 197 8.37 -23.92 -4.81
N ASP A 198 7.62 -25.00 -4.60
CA ASP A 198 6.31 -25.16 -5.23
C ASP A 198 5.28 -24.13 -4.71
N GLU A 199 4.21 -23.91 -5.47
CA GLU A 199 3.21 -22.89 -5.14
C GLU A 199 2.48 -23.18 -3.81
N THR A 200 2.30 -24.45 -3.43
CA THR A 200 1.65 -24.80 -2.14
C THR A 200 2.55 -24.40 -0.96
N GLN A 201 3.85 -24.63 -1.08
CA GLN A 201 4.84 -24.21 -0.09
C GLN A 201 4.96 -22.69 -0.03
N ILE A 202 4.92 -21.99 -1.18
CA ILE A 202 4.83 -20.53 -1.23
C ILE A 202 3.61 -20.06 -0.42
N GLN A 203 2.41 -20.58 -0.71
CA GLN A 203 1.20 -20.16 0.00
C GLN A 203 1.26 -20.42 1.52
N ARG A 204 1.90 -21.52 1.94
CA ARG A 204 2.15 -21.81 3.37
C ARG A 204 3.04 -20.75 4.02
N ILE A 205 4.17 -20.41 3.39
CA ILE A 205 5.10 -19.36 3.85
C ILE A 205 4.37 -18.01 3.96
N LEU A 206 3.59 -17.66 2.93
CA LEU A 206 2.85 -16.39 2.89
C LEU A 206 1.75 -16.33 3.96
N SER A 207 1.02 -17.42 4.19
CA SER A 207 -0.02 -17.50 5.21
C SER A 207 0.55 -17.30 6.62
N ASN A 208 1.65 -17.98 6.94
CA ASN A 208 2.34 -17.85 8.23
C ASN A 208 2.88 -16.43 8.43
N THR A 209 3.52 -15.86 7.40
CA THR A 209 4.04 -14.49 7.44
C THR A 209 2.91 -13.47 7.66
N ARG A 210 1.76 -13.65 7.00
CA ARG A 210 0.61 -12.76 7.10
C ARG A 210 0.10 -12.62 8.54
N LYS A 211 -0.07 -13.73 9.25
CA LYS A 211 -0.58 -13.73 10.63
C LYS A 211 0.37 -12.99 11.59
N GLY A 212 1.67 -13.30 11.53
CA GLY A 212 2.67 -12.68 12.39
C GLY A 212 2.86 -11.19 12.11
N LEU A 213 2.91 -10.82 10.82
CA LEU A 213 3.10 -9.43 10.42
C LEU A 213 1.91 -8.54 10.80
N ARG A 214 0.67 -9.04 10.61
CA ARG A 214 -0.54 -8.28 10.94
C ARG A 214 -0.60 -7.91 12.41
N ARG A 215 -0.38 -8.88 13.31
CA ARG A 215 -0.38 -8.63 14.77
C ARG A 215 0.63 -7.56 15.17
N LYS A 216 1.83 -7.61 14.60
CA LYS A 216 2.88 -6.61 14.85
C LYS A 216 2.48 -5.22 14.35
N LEU A 217 1.89 -5.14 13.16
CA LEU A 217 1.43 -3.87 12.59
C LEU A 217 0.26 -3.28 13.37
N GLU A 218 -0.69 -4.09 13.84
CA GLU A 218 -1.80 -3.65 14.69
C GLU A 218 -1.31 -3.00 15.99
N GLN A 219 -0.18 -3.44 16.54
CA GLN A 219 0.44 -2.83 17.72
C GLN A 219 1.25 -1.56 17.39
N GLN A 220 1.98 -1.56 16.27
CA GLN A 220 2.91 -0.48 15.94
C GLN A 220 2.24 0.73 15.26
N LEU A 221 1.24 0.50 14.40
CA LEU A 221 0.62 1.56 13.61
C LEU A 221 -0.10 2.61 14.46
N PRO A 222 -0.84 2.28 15.53
CA PRO A 222 -1.45 3.30 16.40
C PRO A 222 -0.41 4.23 17.02
N LEU A 223 0.73 3.70 17.48
CA LEU A 223 1.81 4.52 18.03
C LEU A 223 2.42 5.44 16.96
N MET A 224 2.64 4.92 15.76
CA MET A 224 3.15 5.72 14.64
C MET A 224 2.18 6.84 14.26
N LEU A 225 0.88 6.55 14.16
CA LEU A 225 -0.15 7.57 13.90
C LEU A 225 -0.24 8.60 15.03
N LEU A 226 -0.12 8.17 16.29
CA LEU A 226 -0.09 9.09 17.42
C LEU A 226 1.05 10.09 17.30
N TYR A 227 2.22 9.62 16.86
CA TYR A 227 3.38 10.48 16.62
C TYR A 227 3.19 11.39 15.39
N VAL A 228 2.65 10.87 14.28
CA VAL A 228 2.33 11.68 13.09
C VAL A 228 1.40 12.84 13.44
N TYR A 229 0.37 12.58 14.25
CA TYR A 229 -0.60 13.61 14.64
C TYR A 229 -0.23 14.38 15.91
N ARG A 230 1.01 14.27 16.41
CA ARG A 230 1.44 14.89 17.68
C ARG A 230 1.14 16.40 17.76
N ALA A 231 1.30 17.11 16.63
CA ALA A 231 1.11 18.56 16.51
C ALA A 231 -0.37 18.98 16.34
N VAL A 232 -1.31 18.03 16.33
CA VAL A 232 -2.74 18.30 16.17
C VAL A 232 -3.43 18.22 17.53
N GLY A 233 -4.30 19.19 17.82
CA GLY A 233 -5.15 19.17 19.02
C GLY A 233 -6.16 18.02 19.00
N THR A 234 -6.55 17.55 20.20
CA THR A 234 -7.42 16.38 20.37
C THR A 234 -8.71 16.48 19.55
N ASP A 235 -9.42 17.61 19.60
CA ASP A 235 -10.71 17.77 18.93
C ASP A 235 -10.59 17.71 17.40
N THR A 236 -9.46 18.16 16.86
CA THR A 236 -9.20 18.06 15.41
C THR A 236 -8.91 16.62 15.01
N LEU A 237 -8.17 15.88 15.84
CA LEU A 237 -7.93 14.46 15.64
C LEU A 237 -9.25 13.66 15.71
N GLU A 238 -10.12 13.96 16.66
CA GLU A 238 -11.42 13.29 16.81
C GLU A 238 -12.37 13.59 15.65
N ARG A 239 -12.44 14.85 15.19
CA ARG A 239 -13.19 15.19 13.96
C ARG A 239 -12.68 14.43 12.74
N TYR A 240 -11.37 14.25 12.62
CA TYR A 240 -10.80 13.47 11.52
C TYR A 240 -11.09 11.97 11.66
N ALA A 241 -11.02 11.42 12.86
CA ALA A 241 -11.41 10.04 13.12
C ALA A 241 -12.90 9.81 12.81
N ALA A 242 -13.78 10.72 13.23
CA ALA A 242 -15.21 10.67 12.91
C ALA A 242 -15.48 10.76 11.40
N LEU A 243 -14.68 11.52 10.64
CA LEU A 243 -14.76 11.53 9.17
C LEU A 243 -14.43 10.16 8.58
N GLN A 244 -13.34 9.54 9.02
CA GLN A 244 -12.86 8.24 8.54
C GLN A 244 -13.76 7.07 8.98
N HIS A 245 -14.48 7.22 10.08
CA HIS A 245 -15.43 6.23 10.59
C HIS A 245 -16.75 6.17 9.81
N ARG A 246 -17.05 7.17 8.97
CA ARG A 246 -18.28 7.18 8.17
C ARG A 246 -18.35 5.93 7.28
N SER A 247 -19.54 5.34 7.15
CA SER A 247 -19.77 4.10 6.41
C SER A 247 -19.19 4.08 4.99
N ALA A 248 -19.30 5.18 4.25
CA ALA A 248 -18.71 5.32 2.92
C ALA A 248 -17.17 5.31 2.95
N MET A 249 -16.53 5.95 3.95
CA MET A 249 -15.07 5.93 4.11
C MET A 249 -14.57 4.54 4.50
N VAL A 250 -15.19 3.90 5.48
CA VAL A 250 -14.83 2.54 5.92
C VAL A 250 -14.89 1.56 4.74
N TRP A 251 -15.96 1.63 3.94
CA TRP A 251 -16.10 0.80 2.75
C TRP A 251 -15.06 1.13 1.68
N VAL A 252 -14.81 2.41 1.36
CA VAL A 252 -13.80 2.80 0.36
C VAL A 252 -12.41 2.33 0.81
N ASN A 253 -12.05 2.53 2.08
CA ASN A 253 -10.76 2.12 2.61
C ASN A 253 -10.60 0.60 2.52
N ALA A 254 -11.61 -0.18 2.93
CA ALA A 254 -11.59 -1.63 2.81
C ALA A 254 -11.46 -2.10 1.35
N THR A 255 -12.25 -1.51 0.44
CA THR A 255 -12.29 -1.87 -0.97
C THR A 255 -10.99 -1.50 -1.67
N LEU A 256 -10.44 -0.31 -1.41
CA LEU A 256 -9.16 0.13 -1.97
C LEU A 256 -8.02 -0.82 -1.57
N VAL A 257 -7.94 -1.21 -0.29
CA VAL A 257 -6.95 -2.19 0.19
C VAL A 257 -7.07 -3.53 -0.54
N GLN A 258 -8.29 -4.00 -0.78
CA GLN A 258 -8.51 -5.21 -1.58
C GLN A 258 -8.09 -5.04 -3.04
N CYS A 259 -8.42 -3.91 -3.68
CA CYS A 259 -8.05 -3.62 -5.07
C CYS A 259 -6.53 -3.53 -5.26
N ILE A 260 -5.81 -2.87 -4.35
CA ILE A 260 -4.35 -2.81 -4.34
C ILE A 260 -3.78 -4.23 -4.19
N GLY A 261 -4.27 -4.99 -3.21
CA GLY A 261 -3.81 -6.36 -2.95
C GLY A 261 -3.98 -7.26 -4.17
N LYS A 262 -5.18 -7.28 -4.79
CA LYS A 262 -5.47 -8.08 -6.00
C LYS A 262 -4.60 -7.65 -7.19
N THR A 263 -4.32 -6.36 -7.33
CA THR A 263 -3.47 -5.82 -8.42
C THR A 263 -2.03 -6.27 -8.26
N LEU A 264 -1.46 -6.11 -7.05
CA LEU A 264 -0.10 -6.57 -6.77
C LEU A 264 0.03 -8.10 -6.85
N GLU A 265 -0.99 -8.84 -6.43
CA GLU A 265 -0.97 -10.31 -6.49
C GLU A 265 -0.97 -10.80 -7.94
N ALA A 266 -1.81 -10.22 -8.80
CA ALA A 266 -1.80 -10.50 -10.22
C ALA A 266 -0.44 -10.18 -10.85
N ALA A 267 0.17 -9.04 -10.51
CA ALA A 267 1.52 -8.68 -10.94
C ALA A 267 2.58 -9.68 -10.47
N GLY A 268 2.56 -10.08 -9.20
CA GLY A 268 3.51 -11.05 -8.66
C GLY A 268 3.37 -12.44 -9.30
N ARG A 269 2.16 -12.83 -9.72
CA ARG A 269 1.90 -14.11 -10.41
C ARG A 269 2.30 -14.10 -11.89
N SER A 270 2.38 -12.95 -12.54
CA SER A 270 2.74 -12.89 -13.97
C SER A 270 4.25 -12.96 -14.23
N ILE A 271 5.10 -12.87 -13.19
CA ILE A 271 6.57 -12.96 -13.31
C ILE A 271 7.03 -14.25 -14.02
N PRO A 272 6.51 -15.44 -13.68
CA PRO A 272 6.92 -16.68 -14.33
C PRO A 272 6.36 -16.85 -15.76
N GLU A 273 5.20 -16.25 -16.07
CA GLU A 273 4.34 -16.65 -17.21
C GLU A 273 4.75 -16.09 -18.59
N ALA A 274 5.65 -15.11 -18.67
CA ALA A 274 5.93 -14.39 -19.93
C ALA A 274 6.80 -15.13 -20.98
N SER A 275 6.84 -16.47 -21.00
CA SER A 275 7.65 -17.26 -21.94
C SER A 275 6.86 -18.16 -22.90
N LYS A 276 5.53 -18.06 -22.96
CA LYS A 276 4.72 -18.82 -23.93
C LYS A 276 4.52 -18.12 -25.28
N THR A 277 5.34 -17.13 -25.63
CA THR A 277 5.18 -16.39 -26.90
C THR A 277 6.53 -16.24 -27.58
N LYS A 278 7.00 -17.32 -28.20
CA LYS A 278 7.93 -17.42 -29.33
C LYS A 278 8.34 -18.89 -29.45
N ASP A 279 7.45 -19.66 -30.08
CA ASP A 279 7.70 -20.92 -30.77
C ASP A 279 6.47 -21.11 -31.69
N LEU A 280 6.36 -20.24 -32.68
CA LEU A 280 5.56 -20.37 -33.91
C LEU A 280 6.36 -19.67 -35.02
#